data_AF-A0A7C7YG20-F1
#
_entry.id   AF-A0A7C7YG20-F1
#
_cell.length_a   1.000
_cell.length_b   1.000
_cell.length_c   1.000
_cell.angle_alpha   90.00
_cell.angle_beta   90.00
_cell.angle_gamma   90.00
#
_symmetry.space_group_name_H-M   'P 1'
#
loop_
_entity.id
_entity.type
_entity.pdbx_description
1 polymer ?
#
loop_
_entity_poly.entity_id
_entity_poly.type
_entity_poly.pdbx_seq_one_letter_code
_entity_poly.pdbx_strand_id
1 'polypeptide(L)'
;AVALGENAFLGFYSLISLATFVPLVVFYFGHKHQGVLLWAPGVGGAGRGLVFVGMAVAFVLLVSGVLTPSPSSISASTDSKGQKPKGVQKLTRHAVFMAMGIFGMIHLVPNGYATDVAFFPGFPLFVLLGSIHQDR
;
A
#
# COMPACT_ATOMS: atom_id res chain seq x y z
N ALA A 1 -0.46 -31.50 -11.52
CA ALA A 1 -0.03 -30.64 -10.40
C ALA A 1 -1.02 -30.82 -9.26
N VAL A 2 -0.57 -31.21 -8.07
CA VAL A 2 -1.45 -31.22 -6.89
C VAL A 2 -1.74 -29.76 -6.56
N ALA A 3 -3.01 -29.34 -6.68
CA ALA A 3 -3.40 -28.01 -6.28
C ALA A 3 -3.28 -27.89 -4.75
N LEU A 4 -2.56 -26.87 -4.28
CA LEU A 4 -2.54 -26.54 -2.85
C LEU A 4 -3.95 -26.13 -2.41
N GLY A 5 -4.39 -26.61 -1.25
CA GLY A 5 -5.59 -26.07 -0.61
C GLY A 5 -5.41 -24.58 -0.28
N GLU A 6 -6.51 -23.82 -0.24
CA GLU A 6 -6.52 -22.37 -0.06
C GLU A 6 -5.66 -21.89 1.12
N ASN A 7 -5.81 -22.51 2.28
CA ASN A 7 -5.03 -22.16 3.47
C ASN A 7 -3.53 -22.44 3.32
N ALA A 8 -3.18 -23.54 2.63
CA ALA A 8 -1.77 -23.86 2.38
C ALA A 8 -1.17 -22.84 1.41
N PHE A 9 -1.90 -22.47 0.35
CA PHE A 9 -1.50 -21.42 -0.57
C PHE A 9 -1.31 -20.08 0.15
N LEU A 10 -2.28 -19.65 0.98
CA LEU A 10 -2.18 -18.41 1.75
C LEU A 10 -1.00 -18.41 2.71
N GLY A 11 -0.72 -19.54 3.37
CA GLY A 11 0.44 -19.70 4.25
C GLY A 11 1.76 -19.54 3.49
N PHE A 12 1.93 -20.26 2.38
CA PHE A 12 3.12 -20.16 1.53
C PHE A 12 3.29 -18.77 0.92
N TYR A 13 2.22 -18.18 0.42
CA TYR A 13 2.22 -16.83 -0.13
C TYR A 13 2.65 -15.80 0.93
N SER A 14 2.08 -15.89 2.13
CA SER A 14 2.41 -14.99 3.25
C SER A 14 3.88 -15.14 3.65
N LEU A 15 4.40 -16.37 3.69
CA LEU A 15 5.81 -16.62 4.00
C LEU A 15 6.73 -15.96 2.97
N ILE A 16 6.47 -16.15 1.67
CA ILE A 16 7.27 -15.55 0.60
C ILE A 16 7.17 -14.02 0.64
N SER A 17 5.97 -13.49 0.86
CA SER A 17 5.73 -12.04 0.98
C SER A 17 6.54 -11.46 2.15
N LEU A 18 6.51 -12.08 3.33
CA LEU A 18 7.31 -11.62 4.48
C LEU A 18 8.81 -11.79 4.26
N ALA A 19 9.23 -12.93 3.69
CA ALA A 19 10.64 -13.20 3.40
C ALA A 19 11.26 -12.23 2.38
N THR A 20 10.45 -11.60 1.54
CA THR A 20 10.92 -10.59 0.57
C THR A 20 10.74 -9.17 1.11
N PHE A 21 9.59 -8.87 1.72
CA PHE A 21 9.25 -7.53 2.17
C PHE A 21 10.00 -7.12 3.44
N VAL A 22 10.14 -8.00 4.43
CA VAL A 22 10.82 -7.66 5.70
C VAL A 22 12.29 -7.29 5.47
N PRO A 23 13.11 -8.07 4.72
CA PRO A 23 14.48 -7.68 4.44
C PRO A 23 14.58 -6.37 3.65
N LEU A 24 13.69 -6.13 2.68
CA LEU A 24 13.63 -4.87 1.93
C LEU A 24 13.42 -3.67 2.88
N VAL A 25 12.47 -3.78 3.80
CA VAL A 25 12.17 -2.74 4.79
C VAL A 25 13.34 -2.54 5.76
N VAL A 26 13.91 -3.62 6.30
CA VAL A 26 15.08 -3.57 7.19
C VAL A 26 16.26 -2.89 6.49
N PHE A 27 16.53 -3.27 5.23
CA PHE A 27 17.60 -2.68 4.44
C PHE A 27 17.37 -1.19 4.22
N TYR A 28 16.15 -0.79 3.84
CA TYR A 28 15.79 0.62 3.66
C TYR A 28 16.03 1.42 4.95
N PHE A 29 15.55 0.95 6.10
CA PHE A 29 15.73 1.68 7.36
C PHE A 29 17.20 1.80 7.80
N GLY A 30 18.05 0.85 7.43
CA GLY A 30 19.50 0.93 7.64
C GLY A 30 20.21 1.92 6.70
N HIS A 31 19.61 2.27 5.56
CA HIS A 31 20.22 3.09 4.50
C HIS A 31 19.34 4.27 4.06
N LYS A 32 18.36 4.65 4.88
CA LYS A 32 17.45 5.76 4.56
C LYS A 32 18.24 7.07 4.47
N HIS A 33 17.78 7.96 3.60
CA HIS A 33 18.40 9.28 3.42
C HIS A 33 19.88 9.23 2.95
N GLN A 34 20.23 8.25 2.12
CA GLN A 34 21.56 8.10 1.55
C GLN A 34 21.59 8.37 0.04
N GLY A 35 22.79 8.68 -0.47
CA GLY A 35 23.02 8.97 -1.88
C GLY A 35 22.78 10.44 -2.23
N VAL A 36 22.62 10.72 -3.53
CA VAL A 36 22.39 12.09 -4.02
C VAL A 36 21.05 12.61 -3.50
N LEU A 37 21.05 13.87 -3.05
CA LEU A 37 19.85 14.60 -2.71
C LEU A 37 19.21 15.14 -3.99
N LEU A 38 18.09 14.57 -4.40
CA LEU A 38 17.36 14.95 -5.62
C LEU A 38 16.51 16.21 -5.41
N TRP A 39 15.95 16.37 -4.21
CA TRP A 39 15.32 17.62 -3.77
C TRP A 39 15.53 17.83 -2.28
N ALA A 40 15.66 19.09 -1.87
CA ALA A 40 15.78 19.42 -0.46
C ALA A 40 14.45 19.13 0.27
N PRO A 41 14.49 18.55 1.48
CA PRO A 41 13.33 18.37 2.34
C PRO A 41 12.89 19.71 2.96
N GLY A 42 12.64 20.71 2.12
CA GLY A 42 12.12 22.01 2.49
C GLY A 42 10.60 21.97 2.55
N VAL A 43 10.03 21.13 3.42
CA VAL A 43 8.59 21.16 3.69
C VAL A 43 8.28 22.40 4.54
N GLY A 44 8.13 23.55 3.87
CA GLY A 44 7.50 24.73 4.46
C GLY A 44 6.09 24.40 4.98
N GLY A 45 5.42 25.35 5.62
CA GLY A 45 4.11 25.10 6.26
C GLY A 45 3.09 24.38 5.36
N ALA A 46 3.04 24.73 4.07
CA ALA A 46 2.19 24.07 3.08
C ALA A 46 2.58 22.60 2.82
N GLY A 47 3.87 22.30 2.66
CA GLY A 47 4.35 20.93 2.44
C GLY A 47 4.09 20.02 3.66
N ARG A 48 4.25 20.57 4.87
CA ARG A 48 3.93 19.84 6.10
C ARG A 48 2.43 19.57 6.23
N GLY A 49 1.59 20.56 5.89
CA GLY A 49 0.13 20.40 5.83
C GLY A 49 -0.28 19.31 4.84
N LEU A 50 0.31 19.30 3.64
CA LEU A 50 0.07 18.27 2.62
C LEU A 50 0.42 16.88 3.15
N VAL A 51 1.57 16.72 3.82
CA VAL A 51 1.98 15.43 4.39
C VAL A 51 0.99 14.95 5.44
N PHE A 52 0.58 15.81 6.38
CA PHE A 52 -0.36 15.40 7.42
C PHE A 52 -1.74 15.05 6.88
N VAL A 53 -2.29 15.88 5.98
CA VAL A 53 -3.60 15.60 5.35
C VAL A 53 -3.51 14.32 4.51
N GLY A 54 -2.46 14.17 3.71
CA GLY A 54 -2.25 12.98 2.89
C GLY A 54 -2.12 11.69 3.71
N MET A 55 -1.39 11.75 4.84
CA MET A 55 -1.31 10.62 5.77
C MET A 55 -2.62 10.33 6.47
N ALA A 56 -3.37 11.36 6.90
CA ALA A 56 -4.69 11.16 7.48
C ALA A 56 -5.64 10.44 6.51
N VAL A 57 -5.65 10.86 5.23
CA VAL A 57 -6.45 10.21 4.18
C VAL A 57 -5.99 8.76 3.98
N ALA A 58 -4.67 8.50 3.90
CA ALA A 58 -4.15 7.15 3.76
C ALA A 58 -4.58 6.24 4.92
N PHE A 59 -4.47 6.69 6.16
CA PHE A 59 -4.89 5.90 7.33
C PHE A 59 -6.40 5.68 7.38
N VAL A 60 -7.22 6.69 7.06
CA VAL A 60 -8.68 6.53 6.99
C VAL A 60 -9.05 5.47 5.95
N LEU A 61 -8.44 5.50 4.77
CA LEU A 61 -8.67 4.50 3.73
C LEU A 61 -8.17 3.10 4.14
N LEU A 62 -7.01 3.02 4.78
CA LEU A 62 -6.45 1.75 5.26
C LEU A 62 -7.37 1.09 6.29
N VAL A 63 -7.71 1.83 7.35
CA VAL A 63 -8.55 1.32 8.44
C VAL A 63 -9.94 0.98 7.93
N SER A 64 -10.57 1.87 7.16
CA SER A 64 -11.90 1.58 6.60
C SER A 64 -11.88 0.41 5.63
N GLY A 65 -10.84 0.26 4.82
CA GLY A 65 -10.67 -0.86 3.89
C GLY A 65 -10.46 -2.20 4.59
N VAL A 66 -9.73 -2.23 5.71
CA VAL A 66 -9.56 -3.43 6.54
C VAL A 66 -10.85 -3.80 7.27
N LEU A 67 -11.57 -2.81 7.80
CA LEU A 67 -12.83 -3.03 8.53
C LEU A 67 -14.01 -3.37 7.61
N THR A 68 -13.96 -2.95 6.34
CA THR A 68 -15.00 -3.24 5.33
C THR A 68 -14.37 -3.82 4.06
N PRO A 69 -13.83 -5.06 4.12
CA PRO A 69 -13.11 -5.68 3.02
C PRO A 69 -14.00 -5.83 1.79
N SER A 70 -13.44 -5.55 0.60
CA SER A 70 -14.18 -5.65 -0.66
C SER A 70 -14.52 -7.11 -0.98
N PRO A 71 -15.58 -7.39 -1.76
CA PRO A 71 -15.88 -8.75 -2.22
C PRO A 71 -14.80 -9.40 -3.09
N SER A 72 -13.81 -8.62 -3.55
CA SER A 72 -12.63 -9.08 -4.30
C SER A 72 -11.41 -9.31 -3.41
N SER A 73 -11.52 -9.17 -2.08
CA SER A 73 -10.41 -9.45 -1.18
C SER A 73 -10.17 -10.95 -1.04
N ILE A 74 -8.93 -11.33 -0.76
CA ILE A 74 -8.56 -12.73 -0.53
C ILE A 74 -9.25 -13.33 0.71
N SER A 75 -9.71 -12.47 1.62
CA SER A 75 -10.45 -12.83 2.83
C SER A 75 -11.98 -12.80 2.65
N ALA A 76 -12.47 -12.44 1.46
CA ALA A 76 -13.89 -12.37 1.19
C ALA A 76 -14.45 -13.79 1.10
N SER A 77 -15.44 -14.11 1.95
CA SER A 77 -16.17 -15.37 1.82
C SER A 77 -16.93 -15.41 0.50
N THR A 78 -17.24 -16.62 0.00
CA THR A 78 -18.06 -16.83 -1.20
C THR A 78 -19.40 -16.08 -1.13
N ASP A 79 -19.97 -15.95 0.08
CA ASP A 79 -21.22 -15.22 0.38
C ASP A 79 -21.12 -13.69 0.24
N SER A 80 -19.91 -13.16 0.04
CA SER A 80 -19.66 -11.72 -0.16
C SER A 80 -20.02 -11.28 -1.59
N LYS A 81 -20.17 -12.22 -2.53
CA LYS A 81 -20.55 -11.93 -3.92
C LYS A 81 -22.00 -11.46 -3.99
N GLY A 82 -22.21 -10.20 -4.35
CA GLY A 82 -23.55 -9.60 -4.52
C GLY A 82 -24.01 -8.72 -3.35
N GLN A 83 -23.22 -8.57 -2.30
CA GLN A 83 -23.52 -7.59 -1.26
C GLN A 83 -23.41 -6.15 -1.80
N LYS A 84 -24.36 -5.29 -1.42
CA LYS A 84 -24.33 -3.87 -1.78
C LYS A 84 -23.11 -3.18 -1.14
N PRO A 85 -22.37 -2.32 -1.87
CA PRO A 85 -21.24 -1.59 -1.31
C PRO A 85 -21.62 -0.77 -0.07
N LYS A 86 -20.78 -0.85 0.98
CA LYS A 86 -20.96 -0.09 2.24
C LYS A 86 -19.71 0.72 2.58
N GLY A 87 -19.89 1.83 3.29
CA GLY A 87 -18.78 2.66 3.75
C GLY A 87 -17.83 3.09 2.63
N VAL A 88 -16.53 2.85 2.82
CA VAL A 88 -15.47 3.23 1.86
C VAL A 88 -15.61 2.53 0.50
N GLN A 89 -16.30 1.39 0.44
CA GLN A 89 -16.55 0.68 -0.83
C GLN A 89 -17.41 1.49 -1.81
N LYS A 90 -18.19 2.46 -1.31
CA LYS A 90 -18.92 3.41 -2.15
C LYS A 90 -18.00 4.41 -2.86
N LEU A 91 -16.81 4.64 -2.31
CA LEU A 91 -15.79 5.51 -2.90
C LEU A 91 -14.85 4.70 -3.82
N THR A 92 -14.35 3.57 -3.34
CA THR A 92 -13.42 2.73 -4.11
C THR A 92 -13.50 1.27 -3.68
N ARG A 93 -13.35 0.36 -4.65
CA ARG A 93 -13.25 -1.09 -4.40
C ARG A 93 -11.88 -1.50 -3.84
N HIS A 94 -10.90 -0.59 -3.94
CA HIS A 94 -9.48 -0.84 -3.68
C HIS A 94 -8.95 0.05 -2.55
N ALA A 95 -9.71 0.23 -1.46
CA ALA A 95 -9.40 1.20 -0.41
C ALA A 95 -8.03 0.98 0.24
N VAL A 96 -7.66 -0.25 0.57
CA VAL A 96 -6.34 -0.61 1.12
C VAL A 96 -5.22 -0.30 0.12
N PHE A 97 -5.45 -0.58 -1.17
CA PHE A 97 -4.47 -0.30 -2.22
C PHE A 97 -4.31 1.22 -2.37
N MET A 98 -5.39 1.98 -2.52
CA MET A 98 -5.34 3.45 -2.55
C MET A 98 -4.60 4.04 -1.34
N ALA A 99 -4.81 3.49 -0.15
CA ALA A 99 -4.07 3.90 1.05
C ALA A 99 -2.55 3.72 0.90
N MET A 100 -2.09 2.55 0.42
CA MET A 100 -0.67 2.31 0.18
C MET A 100 -0.10 3.24 -0.90
N GLY A 101 -0.87 3.52 -1.95
CA GLY A 101 -0.42 4.39 -3.05
C GLY A 101 -0.22 5.83 -2.58
N ILE A 102 -1.20 6.36 -1.83
CA ILE A 102 -1.09 7.67 -1.19
C ILE A 102 0.06 7.68 -0.18
N PHE A 103 0.23 6.61 0.59
CA PHE A 103 1.34 6.46 1.53
C PHE A 103 2.69 6.68 0.84
N GLY A 104 2.98 5.93 -0.23
CA GLY A 104 4.25 6.08 -0.96
C GLY A 104 4.42 7.46 -1.58
N MET A 105 3.39 7.98 -2.23
CA MET A 105 3.46 9.31 -2.88
C MET A 105 3.73 10.42 -1.88
N ILE A 106 3.05 10.41 -0.73
CA ILE A 106 3.20 11.46 0.29
C ILE A 106 4.56 11.38 0.99
N HIS A 107 5.14 10.18 1.13
CA HIS A 107 6.49 10.05 1.67
C HIS A 107 7.57 10.63 0.75
N LEU A 108 7.34 10.76 -0.55
CA LEU A 108 8.31 11.44 -1.43
C LEU A 108 8.38 12.95 -1.15
N VAL A 109 7.32 13.56 -0.60
CA VAL A 109 7.31 15.01 -0.35
C VAL A 109 8.44 15.45 0.61
N PRO A 110 8.58 14.84 1.80
CA PRO A 110 9.67 15.18 2.71
C PRO A 110 10.96 14.38 2.47
N ASN A 111 10.97 13.35 1.60
CA ASN A 111 12.11 12.45 1.43
C ASN A 111 12.67 12.51 -0.01
N GLY A 112 13.77 13.25 -0.19
CA GLY A 112 14.37 13.49 -1.50
C GLY A 112 15.72 12.82 -1.75
N TYR A 113 16.20 11.97 -0.87
CA TYR A 113 17.44 11.22 -1.12
C TYR A 113 17.21 10.05 -2.07
N ALA A 114 18.22 9.69 -2.86
CA ALA A 114 18.14 8.61 -3.85
C ALA A 114 17.61 7.29 -3.27
N THR A 115 17.98 6.90 -2.04
CA THR A 115 17.45 5.67 -1.43
C THR A 115 15.97 5.76 -1.08
N ASP A 116 15.47 6.93 -0.70
CA ASP A 116 14.04 7.16 -0.44
C ASP A 116 13.24 7.08 -1.74
N VAL A 117 13.77 7.68 -2.81
CA VAL A 117 13.18 7.66 -4.15
C VAL A 117 13.25 6.27 -4.79
N ALA A 118 14.21 5.43 -4.42
CA ALA A 118 14.22 4.03 -4.84
C ALA A 118 13.15 3.19 -4.13
N PHE A 119 12.82 3.52 -2.89
CA PHE A 119 11.92 2.73 -2.04
C PHE A 119 10.44 3.10 -2.20
N PHE A 120 10.09 4.39 -2.04
CA PHE A 120 8.69 4.81 -1.92
C PHE A 120 7.84 4.72 -3.21
N PRO A 121 8.38 4.84 -4.44
CA PRO A 121 7.59 4.61 -5.65
C PRO A 121 7.10 3.17 -5.81
N GLY A 122 7.68 2.20 -5.10
CA GLY A 122 7.21 0.83 -5.09
C GLY A 122 5.74 0.71 -4.67
N PHE A 123 5.27 1.57 -3.77
CA PHE A 123 3.87 1.55 -3.30
C PHE A 123 2.84 2.00 -4.36
N PRO A 124 2.94 3.18 -5.00
CA PRO A 124 2.01 3.54 -6.07
C PRO A 124 2.10 2.58 -7.26
N LEU A 125 3.29 2.04 -7.59
CA LEU A 125 3.42 1.01 -8.63
C LEU A 125 2.68 -0.28 -8.27
N PHE A 126 2.85 -0.78 -7.03
CA PHE A 126 2.12 -1.95 -6.52
C PHE A 126 0.61 -1.76 -6.63
N VAL A 127 0.13 -0.56 -6.29
CA VAL A 127 -1.28 -0.24 -6.30
C VAL A 127 -1.87 -0.20 -7.70
N LEU A 128 -1.18 0.46 -8.64
CA LEU A 128 -1.62 0.51 -10.03
C LEU A 128 -1.69 -0.89 -10.64
N LEU A 129 -0.61 -1.65 -10.53
CA LEU A 129 -0.52 -2.99 -11.13
C LEU A 129 -1.49 -3.96 -10.46
N GLY A 130 -1.57 -3.94 -9.14
CA GLY A 130 -2.39 -4.87 -8.40
C GLY A 130 -3.89 -4.56 -8.53
N SER A 131 -4.30 -3.28 -8.57
CA SER A 131 -5.70 -2.94 -8.87
C SER A 131 -6.10 -3.35 -10.29
N ILE A 132 -5.24 -3.13 -11.29
CA ILE A 132 -5.48 -3.61 -12.66
C ILE A 132 -5.63 -5.13 -12.69
N HIS A 133 -4.79 -5.84 -11.94
CA HIS A 133 -4.87 -7.30 -11.86
C HIS A 133 -6.16 -7.79 -11.19
N GLN A 134 -6.65 -7.11 -10.15
CA GLN A 134 -7.87 -7.47 -9.44
C GLN A 134 -9.16 -7.17 -10.22
N ASP A 135 -9.12 -6.23 -11.16
CA ASP A 135 -10.29 -5.82 -11.96
C ASP A 135 -10.48 -6.69 -13.22
N ARG A 136 -9.52 -7.56 -13.54
CA ARG A 136 -9.57 -8.50 -14.66
C ARG A 136 -10.05 -9.88 -14.22
#